data_AF-A0A3S5DCR7-F1
#
_entry.id   AF-A0A3S5DCR7-F1
#
_cell.length_a   1.000
_cell.length_b   1.000
_cell.length_c   1.000
_cell.angle_alpha   90.00
_cell.angle_beta   90.00
_cell.angle_gamma   90.00
#
_symmetry.space_group_name_H-M   'P 1'
#
loop_
_entity.id
_entity.type
_entity.pdbx_description
1 polymer ?
#
loop_
_entity_poly.entity_id
_entity_poly.type
_entity_poly.pdbx_seq_one_letter_code
_entity_poly.pdbx_strand_id
1 'polypeptide(L)'
;MISGILASPGIAFGKALLLKEDEIVIDRKKISADKVDQEVERFLSGRAKASAQLEAIKTKAGETFGEEKEAIFEGHIMLLEDEELEQEIIALIKDKHMTADAAAHEVIEGQATALEELDDEYLKERAADVRDIGKRLLRNILGLAIIDLSAIQEEVILVAADLTPSETAQLNLQKVLGFITDAGGRTSHTSIMARSLELPAIVGTGSVTAQVKNGGLSDSGCRKQPGLRQPDQRCY
;
A
#
# COMPACT_ATOMS: atom_id res chain seq x y z
N MET A 1 -4.11 -16.76 -19.78
CA MET A 1 -4.86 -15.53 -20.09
C MET A 1 -5.14 -14.86 -18.77
N ILE A 2 -4.69 -13.63 -18.60
CA ILE A 2 -5.00 -12.81 -17.43
C ILE A 2 -6.32 -12.10 -17.77
N SER A 3 -7.31 -12.27 -16.91
CA SER A 3 -8.63 -11.63 -17.06
C SER A 3 -9.00 -11.03 -15.72
N GLY A 4 -9.66 -9.89 -15.74
CA GLY A 4 -10.15 -9.21 -14.54
C GLY A 4 -11.34 -8.33 -14.86
N ILE A 5 -11.71 -7.48 -13.92
CA ILE A 5 -12.76 -6.50 -14.04
C ILE A 5 -12.17 -5.23 -14.67
N LEU A 6 -12.73 -4.80 -15.80
CA LEU A 6 -12.35 -3.53 -16.40
C LEU A 6 -12.80 -2.37 -15.50
N ALA A 7 -11.84 -1.69 -14.87
CA ALA A 7 -12.10 -0.53 -14.03
C ALA A 7 -12.23 0.74 -14.87
N SER A 8 -11.29 0.95 -15.79
CA SER A 8 -11.22 2.11 -16.67
C SER A 8 -10.76 1.68 -18.08
N PRO A 9 -11.48 2.09 -19.14
CA PRO A 9 -11.16 1.69 -20.51
C PRO A 9 -9.91 2.39 -21.04
N GLY A 10 -9.14 1.69 -21.88
CA GLY A 10 -8.01 2.26 -22.59
C GLY A 10 -7.00 1.19 -23.01
N ILE A 11 -5.96 1.61 -23.74
CA ILE A 11 -4.87 0.74 -24.19
C ILE A 11 -3.56 1.44 -23.87
N ALA A 12 -2.67 0.76 -23.16
CA ALA A 12 -1.34 1.24 -22.82
C ALA A 12 -0.29 0.18 -23.15
N PHE A 13 0.89 0.61 -23.57
CA PHE A 13 2.04 -0.26 -23.82
C PHE A 13 3.22 0.25 -22.99
N GLY A 14 3.71 -0.56 -22.07
CA GLY A 14 4.82 -0.19 -21.19
C GLY A 14 5.44 -1.40 -20.52
N LYS A 15 6.58 -1.19 -19.86
CA LYS A 15 7.20 -2.26 -19.05
C LYS A 15 6.36 -2.50 -17.80
N ALA A 16 6.20 -3.76 -17.40
CA ALA A 16 5.54 -4.07 -16.15
C ALA A 16 6.45 -3.72 -14.96
N LEU A 17 5.92 -2.94 -14.01
CA LEU A 17 6.50 -2.69 -12.70
C LEU A 17 5.66 -3.40 -11.65
N LEU A 18 6.17 -4.54 -11.17
CA LEU A 18 5.56 -5.32 -10.11
C LEU A 18 5.93 -4.73 -8.74
N LEU A 19 4.91 -4.28 -8.01
CA LEU A 19 5.01 -3.94 -6.60
C LEU A 19 5.06 -5.24 -5.79
N LYS A 20 6.27 -5.58 -5.38
CA LYS A 20 6.49 -6.63 -4.39
C LYS A 20 6.53 -5.98 -3.02
N GLU A 21 5.54 -6.31 -2.21
CA GLU A 21 5.58 -5.99 -0.79
C GLU A 21 6.39 -7.08 -0.08
N ASP A 22 7.42 -6.67 0.67
CA ASP A 22 8.05 -7.58 1.62
C ASP A 22 7.04 -7.89 2.74
N GLU A 23 6.94 -9.17 3.09
CA GLU A 23 6.04 -9.62 4.16
C GLU A 23 6.53 -9.07 5.51
N ILE A 24 5.62 -8.41 6.23
CA ILE A 24 5.90 -7.88 7.56
C ILE A 24 5.88 -9.05 8.55
N VAL A 25 7.06 -9.48 9.00
CA VAL A 25 7.19 -10.50 10.04
C VAL A 25 7.30 -9.82 11.40
N ILE A 26 6.27 -10.01 12.23
CA ILE A 26 6.18 -9.43 13.58
C ILE A 26 6.85 -10.38 14.58
N ASP A 27 7.82 -9.89 15.36
CA ASP A 27 8.47 -10.67 16.41
C ASP A 27 7.66 -10.62 17.72
N ARG A 28 6.92 -11.68 18.03
CA ARG A 28 6.12 -11.77 19.26
C ARG A 28 6.90 -12.27 20.48
N LYS A 29 8.23 -12.33 20.42
CA LYS A 29 9.06 -12.70 21.57
C LYS A 29 9.05 -11.59 22.61
N LYS A 30 9.07 -12.00 23.88
CA LYS A 30 9.28 -11.06 24.99
C LYS A 30 10.71 -10.54 24.99
N ILE A 31 10.86 -9.23 25.16
CA ILE A 31 12.16 -8.58 25.29
C ILE A 31 12.66 -8.64 26.75
N SER A 32 13.97 -8.53 26.93
CA SER A 32 14.56 -8.34 28.26
C SER A 32 14.36 -6.88 28.71
N ALA A 33 14.34 -6.64 30.03
CA ALA A 33 14.20 -5.29 30.59
C ALA A 33 15.23 -4.30 30.04
N ASP A 34 16.47 -4.76 29.78
CA ASP A 34 17.55 -3.93 29.23
C ASP A 34 17.31 -3.44 27.79
N LYS A 35 16.34 -4.02 27.09
CA LYS A 35 15.97 -3.66 25.70
C LYS A 35 14.74 -2.77 25.62
N VAL A 36 14.05 -2.53 26.73
CA VAL A 36 12.81 -1.75 26.76
C VAL A 36 13.04 -0.34 26.22
N ASP A 37 14.06 0.37 26.70
CA ASP A 37 14.37 1.73 26.26
C ASP A 37 14.76 1.78 24.77
N GLN A 38 15.46 0.75 24.29
CA GLN A 38 15.82 0.62 22.87
C GLN A 38 14.60 0.43 21.97
N GLU A 39 13.63 -0.39 22.39
CA GLU A 39 12.40 -0.61 21.63
C GLU A 39 11.50 0.64 21.65
N VAL A 40 11.46 1.39 22.76
CA VAL A 40 10.77 2.69 22.81
C VAL A 40 11.41 3.69 21.84
N GLU A 41 12.74 3.82 21.83
CA GLU A 41 13.43 4.70 20.87
C GLU A 41 13.20 4.26 19.42
N ARG A 42 13.22 2.95 19.17
CA ARG A 42 12.95 2.37 17.85
C ARG A 42 11.53 2.70 17.37
N PHE A 43 10.54 2.61 18.25
CA PHE A 43 9.16 3.02 17.97
C PHE A 43 9.09 4.52 17.64
N LEU A 44 9.64 5.39 18.49
CA LEU A 44 9.61 6.84 18.30
C LEU A 44 10.31 7.27 17.00
N SER A 45 11.46 6.67 16.68
CA SER A 45 12.17 6.91 15.42
C SER A 45 11.37 6.41 14.21
N GLY A 46 10.75 5.23 14.32
CA GLY A 46 9.87 4.68 13.29
C GLY A 46 8.66 5.58 13.03
N ARG A 47 8.02 6.07 14.10
CA ARG A 47 6.90 7.02 14.02
C ARG A 47 7.33 8.36 13.40
N ALA A 48 8.46 8.92 13.80
CA ALA A 48 8.96 10.17 13.21
C ALA A 48 9.20 10.04 11.70
N LYS A 49 9.74 8.91 11.24
CA LYS A 49 9.90 8.60 9.80
C LYS A 49 8.55 8.44 9.10
N ALA A 50 7.61 7.75 9.74
CA ALA A 50 6.26 7.56 9.19
C ALA A 50 5.51 8.89 9.05
N SER A 51 5.58 9.77 10.06
CA SER A 51 5.02 11.13 10.01
C SER A 51 5.62 11.95 8.87
N ALA A 52 6.95 12.01 8.76
CA ALA A 52 7.61 12.72 7.66
C ALA A 52 7.23 12.20 6.26
N GLN A 53 7.01 10.88 6.12
CA GLN A 53 6.54 10.29 4.87
C GLN A 53 5.08 10.65 4.58
N LEU A 54 4.20 10.61 5.59
CA LEU A 54 2.80 10.99 5.44
C LEU A 54 2.65 12.48 5.11
N GLU A 55 3.49 13.36 5.67
CA GLU A 55 3.54 14.78 5.31
C GLU A 55 3.92 14.99 3.84
N ALA A 56 4.89 14.22 3.33
CA ALA A 56 5.25 14.26 1.92
C ALA A 56 4.11 13.72 1.01
N ILE A 57 3.36 12.73 1.49
CA ILE A 57 2.16 12.21 0.78
C ILE A 57 1.06 13.25 0.77
N LYS A 58 0.77 13.87 1.92
CA LYS A 58 -0.22 14.92 2.09
C LYS A 58 0.00 16.05 1.08
N THR A 59 1.23 16.56 1.02
CA THR A 59 1.60 17.65 0.09
C THR A 59 1.35 17.25 -1.36
N LYS A 60 1.80 16.05 -1.77
CA LYS A 60 1.59 15.56 -3.15
C LYS A 60 0.12 15.29 -3.47
N ALA A 61 -0.64 14.80 -2.50
CA ALA A 61 -2.07 14.55 -2.64
C ALA A 61 -2.83 15.86 -2.86
N GLY A 62 -2.50 16.92 -2.11
CA GLY A 62 -3.04 18.26 -2.30
C GLY A 62 -2.73 18.83 -3.69
N GLU A 63 -1.48 18.70 -4.14
CA GLU A 63 -1.06 19.16 -5.48
C GLU A 63 -1.73 18.39 -6.63
N THR A 64 -1.94 17.08 -6.46
CA THR A 64 -2.38 16.18 -7.54
C THR A 64 -3.90 16.02 -7.60
N PHE A 65 -4.54 15.94 -6.43
CA PHE A 65 -5.96 15.60 -6.29
C PHE A 65 -6.79 16.68 -5.58
N GLY A 66 -6.14 17.70 -5.01
CA GLY A 66 -6.80 18.83 -4.35
C GLY A 66 -6.94 18.69 -2.82
N GLU A 67 -7.44 19.75 -2.19
CA GLU A 67 -7.54 19.92 -0.73
C GLU A 67 -8.35 18.82 -0.03
N GLU A 68 -9.34 18.23 -0.70
CA GLU A 68 -10.16 17.16 -0.12
C GLU A 68 -9.33 15.91 0.20
N LYS A 69 -8.38 15.54 -0.69
CA LYS A 69 -7.47 14.43 -0.46
C LYS A 69 -6.36 14.78 0.53
N GLU A 70 -5.96 16.05 0.57
CA GLU A 70 -5.01 16.54 1.56
C GLU A 70 -5.54 16.38 3.00
N ALA A 71 -6.80 16.78 3.23
CA ALA A 71 -7.45 16.69 4.55
C ALA A 71 -7.56 15.24 5.08
N ILE A 72 -7.65 14.25 4.19
CA ILE A 72 -7.65 12.83 4.59
C ILE A 72 -6.29 12.47 5.20
N PHE A 73 -5.18 12.83 4.54
CA PHE A 73 -3.85 12.56 5.07
C PHE A 73 -3.50 13.39 6.30
N GLU A 74 -4.05 14.60 6.43
CA GLU A 74 -3.97 15.37 7.68
C GLU A 74 -4.57 14.60 8.86
N GLY A 75 -5.77 14.03 8.69
CA GLY A 75 -6.38 13.16 9.70
C GLY A 75 -5.53 11.93 10.02
N HIS A 76 -4.88 11.34 9.02
CA HIS A 76 -4.00 10.18 9.21
C HIS A 76 -2.76 10.54 10.05
N ILE A 77 -2.18 11.72 9.83
CA ILE A 77 -1.05 12.22 10.62
C ILE A 77 -1.48 12.49 12.06
N MET A 78 -2.65 13.12 12.26
CA MET A 78 -3.18 13.37 13.60
C MET A 78 -3.38 12.06 14.39
N LEU A 79 -3.88 11.00 13.74
CA LEU A 79 -4.05 9.70 14.37
C LEU A 79 -2.71 9.03 14.71
N LEU A 80 -1.72 9.13 13.80
CA LEU A 80 -0.37 8.62 14.05
C LEU A 80 0.34 9.37 15.19
N GLU A 81 0.06 10.66 15.33
CA GLU A 81 0.68 11.54 16.32
C GLU A 81 -0.09 11.66 17.64
N ASP A 82 -1.18 10.91 17.77
CA ASP A 82 -2.00 10.88 18.98
C ASP A 82 -1.19 10.44 20.21
N GLU A 83 -1.23 11.27 21.26
CA GLU A 83 -0.53 11.03 22.52
C GLU A 83 -1.05 9.79 23.26
N GLU A 84 -2.34 9.46 23.14
CA GLU A 84 -2.95 8.28 23.74
C GLU A 84 -2.43 7.01 23.07
N LEU A 85 -2.36 7.01 21.74
CA LEU A 85 -1.77 5.91 20.96
C LEU A 85 -0.28 5.73 21.30
N GLU A 86 0.47 6.83 21.44
CA GLU A 86 1.87 6.77 21.87
C GLU A 86 2.02 6.10 23.23
N GLN A 87 1.23 6.56 24.22
CA GLN A 87 1.29 6.08 25.58
C GLN A 87 0.89 4.61 25.68
N GLU A 88 -0.13 4.18 24.94
CA GLU A 88 -0.59 2.80 24.91
C GLU A 88 0.49 1.86 24.35
N ILE A 89 1.12 2.22 23.23
CA ILE A 89 2.21 1.44 22.64
C ILE A 89 3.41 1.37 23.60
N ILE A 90 3.81 2.50 24.19
CA ILE A 90 4.92 2.55 25.14
C ILE A 90 4.62 1.70 26.39
N ALA A 91 3.37 1.73 26.89
CA ALA A 91 2.94 0.92 28.01
C ALA A 91 3.03 -0.59 27.69
N LEU A 92 2.60 -1.02 26.50
CA LEU A 92 2.75 -2.41 26.08
C LEU A 92 4.22 -2.86 26.00
N ILE A 93 5.11 -2.01 25.51
CA ILE A 93 6.55 -2.29 25.47
C ILE A 93 7.12 -2.42 26.89
N LYS A 94 6.80 -1.47 27.78
CA LYS A 94 7.34 -1.43 29.15
C LYS A 94 6.76 -2.50 30.07
N ASP A 95 5.44 -2.64 30.09
CA ASP A 95 4.74 -3.47 31.07
C ASP A 95 4.69 -4.93 30.61
N LYS A 96 4.33 -5.17 29.33
CA LYS A 96 4.23 -6.52 28.77
C LYS A 96 5.53 -7.05 28.18
N HIS A 97 6.59 -6.22 28.12
CA HIS A 97 7.88 -6.57 27.52
C HIS A 97 7.73 -7.04 26.07
N MET A 98 6.93 -6.31 25.29
CA MET A 98 6.73 -6.56 23.85
C MET A 98 7.76 -5.80 23.02
N THR A 99 8.06 -6.29 21.82
CA THR A 99 8.83 -5.50 20.84
C THR A 99 7.98 -4.34 20.29
N ALA A 100 8.64 -3.32 19.74
CA ALA A 100 7.97 -2.15 19.18
C ALA A 100 6.99 -2.50 18.06
N ASP A 101 7.35 -3.43 17.18
CA ASP A 101 6.51 -3.91 16.09
C ASP A 101 5.30 -4.69 16.59
N ALA A 102 5.46 -5.54 17.60
CA ALA A 102 4.34 -6.29 18.17
C ALA A 102 3.36 -5.38 18.92
N ALA A 103 3.88 -4.44 19.73
CA ALA A 103 3.07 -3.47 20.46
C ALA A 103 2.30 -2.54 19.52
N ALA A 104 2.98 -1.97 18.51
CA ALA A 104 2.34 -1.10 17.52
C ALA A 104 1.28 -1.85 16.71
N HIS A 105 1.54 -3.10 16.32
CA HIS A 105 0.54 -3.91 15.63
C HIS A 105 -0.68 -4.21 16.50
N GLU A 106 -0.50 -4.54 17.79
CA GLU A 106 -1.61 -4.82 18.71
C GLU A 106 -2.54 -3.61 18.87
N VAL A 107 -1.99 -2.41 19.07
CA VAL A 107 -2.78 -1.18 19.22
C VAL A 107 -3.50 -0.81 17.92
N ILE A 108 -2.78 -0.79 16.79
CA ILE A 108 -3.37 -0.40 15.50
C ILE A 108 -4.46 -1.39 15.05
N GLU A 109 -4.20 -2.70 15.19
CA GLU A 109 -5.21 -3.71 14.83
C GLU A 109 -6.42 -3.64 15.76
N GLY A 110 -6.22 -3.31 17.04
CA GLY A 110 -7.31 -3.05 17.99
C GLY A 110 -8.20 -1.88 17.56
N GLN A 111 -7.59 -0.74 17.18
CA GLN A 111 -8.34 0.42 16.68
C GLN A 111 -9.06 0.13 15.36
N ALA A 112 -8.41 -0.54 14.42
CA ALA A 112 -9.02 -0.91 13.15
C ALA A 112 -10.21 -1.87 13.35
N THR A 113 -10.05 -2.88 14.20
CA THR A 113 -11.12 -3.84 14.51
C THR A 113 -12.31 -3.14 15.17
N ALA A 114 -12.05 -2.23 16.13
CA ALA A 114 -13.11 -1.46 16.78
C ALA A 114 -13.91 -0.61 15.78
N LEU A 115 -13.26 -0.07 14.74
CA LEU A 115 -13.95 0.65 13.65
C LEU A 115 -14.77 -0.28 12.75
N GLU A 116 -14.31 -1.51 12.49
CA GLU A 116 -15.02 -2.48 11.65
C GLU A 116 -16.27 -3.08 12.32
N GLU A 117 -16.24 -3.19 13.66
CA GLU A 117 -17.38 -3.66 14.45
C GLU A 117 -18.56 -2.67 14.43
N LEU A 118 -18.30 -1.41 14.05
CA LEU A 118 -19.36 -0.42 13.83
C LEU A 118 -20.08 -0.74 12.53
N ASP A 119 -21.42 -0.78 12.57
CA ASP A 119 -22.25 -1.08 11.40
C ASP A 119 -22.43 0.15 10.49
N ASP A 120 -21.31 0.73 10.06
CA ASP A 120 -21.23 1.90 9.19
C ASP A 120 -20.16 1.65 8.11
N GLU A 121 -20.58 1.65 6.83
CA GLU A 121 -19.67 1.43 5.70
C GLU A 121 -18.55 2.48 5.63
N TYR A 122 -18.83 3.73 6.01
CA TYR A 122 -17.83 4.79 6.02
C TYR A 122 -16.75 4.56 7.08
N LEU A 123 -17.13 4.02 8.25
CA LEU A 123 -16.18 3.69 9.32
C LEU A 123 -15.36 2.43 9.00
N LYS A 124 -15.95 1.46 8.28
CA LYS A 124 -15.23 0.30 7.75
C LYS A 124 -14.16 0.71 6.73
N GLU A 125 -14.43 1.70 5.88
CA GLU A 125 -13.41 2.26 5.00
C GLU A 125 -12.27 2.90 5.80
N ARG A 126 -12.58 3.66 6.85
CA ARG A 126 -11.56 4.24 7.75
C ARG A 126 -10.73 3.17 8.48
N ALA A 127 -11.27 2.00 8.77
CA ALA A 127 -10.50 0.92 9.37
C ALA A 127 -9.36 0.44 8.44
N ALA A 128 -9.61 0.39 7.13
CA ALA A 128 -8.58 0.08 6.14
C ALA A 128 -7.49 1.15 6.11
N ASP A 129 -7.86 2.43 6.24
CA ASP A 129 -6.93 3.56 6.33
C ASP A 129 -6.03 3.47 7.58
N VAL A 130 -6.62 3.15 8.74
CA VAL A 130 -5.87 2.93 9.99
C VAL A 130 -4.86 1.79 9.84
N ARG A 131 -5.25 0.69 9.17
CA ARG A 131 -4.32 -0.41 8.88
C ARG A 131 -3.22 -0.02 7.90
N ASP A 132 -3.49 0.83 6.91
CA ASP A 132 -2.47 1.34 5.98
C ASP A 132 -1.40 2.17 6.73
N ILE A 133 -1.83 3.05 7.63
CA ILE A 133 -0.93 3.81 8.53
C ILE A 133 -0.11 2.84 9.40
N GLY A 134 -0.77 1.83 9.99
CA GLY A 134 -0.12 0.78 10.77
C GLY A 134 0.96 0.03 10.00
N LYS A 135 0.66 -0.41 8.77
CA LYS A 135 1.64 -1.08 7.90
C LYS A 135 2.85 -0.18 7.63
N ARG A 136 2.62 1.12 7.35
CA ARG A 136 3.69 2.09 7.13
C ARG A 136 4.53 2.30 8.39
N LEU A 137 3.91 2.41 9.56
CA LEU A 137 4.60 2.51 10.85
C LEU A 137 5.47 1.26 11.10
N LEU A 138 4.92 0.06 10.93
CA LEU A 138 5.65 -1.20 11.09
C LEU A 138 6.84 -1.32 10.14
N ARG A 139 6.66 -0.94 8.87
CA ARG A 139 7.77 -0.90 7.90
C ARG A 139 8.90 0.01 8.36
N ASN A 140 8.57 1.19 8.89
CA ASN A 140 9.56 2.14 9.41
C ASN A 140 10.26 1.63 10.68
N ILE A 141 9.55 0.96 11.59
CA ILE A 141 10.12 0.33 12.80
C ILE A 141 11.07 -0.82 12.42
N LEU A 142 10.67 -1.64 11.44
CA LEU A 142 11.45 -2.77 10.96
C LEU A 142 12.58 -2.36 10.00
N GLY A 143 12.58 -1.12 9.51
CA GLY A 143 13.56 -0.64 8.53
C GLY A 143 13.38 -1.29 7.14
N LEU A 144 12.17 -1.75 6.83
CA LEU A 144 11.84 -2.31 5.52
C LEU A 144 11.78 -1.20 4.48
N ALA A 145 12.17 -1.54 3.24
CA ALA A 145 12.09 -0.60 2.14
C ALA A 145 10.63 -0.25 1.83
N ILE A 146 10.34 1.04 1.74
CA ILE A 146 9.05 1.53 1.25
C ILE A 146 9.27 1.95 -0.20
N ILE A 147 8.50 1.36 -1.11
CA ILE A 147 8.58 1.68 -2.53
C ILE A 147 7.98 3.07 -2.73
N ASP A 148 8.80 4.01 -3.18
CA ASP A 148 8.33 5.35 -3.55
C ASP A 148 7.87 5.36 -5.02
N LEU A 149 6.55 5.30 -5.22
CA LEU A 149 5.93 5.33 -6.55
C LEU A 149 6.11 6.67 -7.26
N SER A 150 6.43 7.74 -6.53
CA SER A 150 6.66 9.04 -7.13
C SER A 150 8.03 9.15 -7.80
N ALA A 151 8.99 8.32 -7.39
CA ALA A 151 10.35 8.28 -7.91
C ALA A 151 10.48 7.50 -9.23
N ILE A 152 9.38 7.00 -9.80
CA ILE A 152 9.36 6.30 -11.09
C ILE A 152 9.76 7.28 -12.20
N GLN A 153 10.81 6.94 -12.96
CA GLN A 153 11.37 7.80 -14.02
C GLN A 153 11.00 7.34 -15.45
N GLU A 154 10.71 6.05 -15.61
CA GLU A 154 10.36 5.43 -16.90
C GLU A 154 8.85 5.22 -17.02
N GLU A 155 8.35 5.17 -18.25
CA GLU A 155 6.95 4.83 -18.53
C GLU A 155 6.68 3.34 -18.25
N VAL A 156 5.76 3.05 -17.33
CA VAL A 156 5.49 1.70 -16.82
C VAL A 156 4.01 1.41 -16.69
N ILE A 157 3.66 0.14 -16.76
CA ILE A 157 2.37 -0.41 -16.33
C ILE A 157 2.56 -0.97 -14.92
N LEU A 158 1.84 -0.44 -13.95
CA LEU A 158 1.95 -0.87 -12.56
C LEU A 158 1.20 -2.18 -12.36
N VAL A 159 1.80 -3.14 -11.64
CA VAL A 159 1.19 -4.43 -11.32
C VAL A 159 1.32 -4.63 -9.82
N ALA A 160 0.21 -4.81 -9.11
CA ALA A 160 0.22 -4.92 -7.66
C ALA A 160 -0.83 -5.92 -7.15
N ALA A 161 -0.71 -6.37 -5.90
CA ALA A 161 -1.75 -7.20 -5.31
C ALA A 161 -2.98 -6.35 -5.02
N ASP A 162 -2.76 -5.18 -4.44
CA ASP A 162 -3.74 -4.12 -4.25
C ASP A 162 -2.99 -2.78 -4.32
N LEU A 163 -3.72 -1.66 -4.36
CA LEU A 163 -3.15 -0.32 -4.25
C LEU A 163 -3.86 0.45 -3.14
N THR A 164 -3.12 0.89 -2.12
CA THR A 164 -3.70 1.65 -1.02
C THR A 164 -3.91 3.12 -1.39
N PRO A 165 -4.78 3.87 -0.66
CA PRO A 165 -4.94 5.31 -0.86
C PRO A 165 -3.62 6.08 -0.79
N SER A 166 -2.73 5.71 0.14
CA SER A 166 -1.39 6.30 0.25
C SER A 166 -0.53 6.08 -1.00
N GLU A 167 -0.55 4.87 -1.56
CA GLU A 167 0.22 4.53 -2.76
C GLU A 167 -0.32 5.24 -4.00
N THR A 168 -1.64 5.24 -4.15
CA THR A 168 -2.29 5.91 -5.27
C THR A 168 -2.10 7.43 -5.24
N ALA A 169 -2.05 8.04 -4.05
CA ALA A 169 -1.75 9.47 -3.89
C ALA A 169 -0.31 9.84 -4.31
N GLN A 170 0.62 8.88 -4.26
CA GLN A 170 2.02 9.08 -4.65
C GLN A 170 2.30 8.76 -6.13
N LEU A 171 1.31 8.27 -6.88
CA LEU A 171 1.50 7.86 -8.27
C LEU A 171 2.01 9.01 -9.14
N ASN A 172 3.12 8.78 -9.82
CA ASN A 172 3.56 9.68 -10.88
C ASN A 172 2.70 9.47 -12.14
N LEU A 173 1.63 10.25 -12.25
CA LEU A 173 0.65 10.15 -13.35
C LEU A 173 1.25 10.37 -14.75
N GLN A 174 2.42 11.00 -14.86
CA GLN A 174 3.09 11.16 -16.15
C GLN A 174 3.85 9.91 -16.60
N LYS A 175 4.16 9.00 -15.67
CA LYS A 175 5.01 7.82 -15.91
C LYS A 175 4.24 6.52 -15.79
N VAL A 176 3.17 6.51 -15.01
CA VAL A 176 2.29 5.34 -14.90
C VAL A 176 1.26 5.40 -16.03
N LEU A 177 1.42 4.53 -17.02
CA LEU A 177 0.54 4.47 -18.20
C LEU A 177 -0.77 3.72 -17.93
N GLY A 178 -0.86 3.05 -16.79
CA GLY A 178 -2.00 2.23 -16.38
C GLY A 178 -1.60 1.28 -15.25
N PHE A 179 -2.59 0.59 -14.66
CA PHE A 179 -2.32 -0.35 -13.58
C PHE A 179 -3.20 -1.60 -13.60
N ILE A 180 -2.69 -2.68 -13.02
CA ILE A 180 -3.37 -3.96 -12.91
C ILE A 180 -3.25 -4.46 -11.46
N THR A 181 -4.39 -4.82 -10.84
CA THR A 181 -4.41 -5.31 -9.45
C THR A 181 -5.12 -6.65 -9.30
N ASP A 182 -4.62 -7.49 -8.38
CA ASP A 182 -5.25 -8.76 -8.05
C ASP A 182 -6.53 -8.61 -7.24
N ALA A 183 -6.54 -7.67 -6.31
CA ALA A 183 -7.68 -7.25 -5.54
C ALA A 183 -8.43 -6.11 -6.25
N GLY A 184 -9.62 -5.81 -5.74
CA GLY A 184 -10.46 -4.72 -6.22
C GLY A 184 -11.70 -5.19 -6.95
N GLY A 185 -12.78 -4.44 -6.75
CA GLY A 185 -14.07 -4.63 -7.40
C GLY A 185 -14.45 -3.41 -8.23
N ARG A 186 -15.59 -3.47 -8.91
CA ARG A 186 -16.05 -2.39 -9.82
C ARG A 186 -16.24 -1.03 -9.11
N THR A 187 -16.46 -1.06 -7.79
CA THR A 187 -16.71 0.09 -6.91
C THR A 187 -15.58 0.33 -5.91
N SER A 188 -14.45 -0.37 -5.99
CA SER A 188 -13.35 -0.14 -5.05
C SER A 188 -12.70 1.24 -5.27
N HIS A 189 -12.04 1.76 -4.24
CA HIS A 189 -11.28 3.01 -4.30
C HIS A 189 -10.35 3.06 -5.52
N THR A 190 -9.60 1.97 -5.75
CA THR A 190 -8.72 1.77 -6.89
C THR A 190 -9.44 1.90 -8.25
N SER A 191 -10.66 1.36 -8.36
CA SER A 191 -11.48 1.47 -9.57
C SER A 191 -12.06 2.86 -9.79
N ILE A 192 -12.43 3.56 -8.72
CA ILE A 192 -12.93 4.94 -8.79
C ILE A 192 -11.79 5.86 -9.24
N MET A 193 -10.61 5.73 -8.62
CA MET A 193 -9.43 6.50 -8.99
C MET A 193 -9.00 6.26 -10.43
N ALA A 194 -9.02 5.01 -10.92
CA ALA A 194 -8.69 4.70 -12.31
C ALA A 194 -9.49 5.55 -13.30
N ARG A 195 -10.79 5.74 -13.02
CA ARG A 195 -11.71 6.51 -13.88
C ARG A 195 -11.47 8.00 -13.75
N SER A 196 -11.30 8.50 -12.53
CA SER A 196 -11.01 9.91 -12.29
C SER A 196 -9.68 10.36 -12.91
N LEU A 197 -8.71 9.45 -12.96
CA LEU A 197 -7.38 9.67 -13.57
C LEU A 197 -7.33 9.37 -15.07
N GLU A 198 -8.43 8.87 -15.65
CA GLU A 198 -8.49 8.41 -17.04
C GLU A 198 -7.38 7.42 -17.43
N LEU A 199 -6.86 6.68 -16.45
CA LEU A 199 -5.81 5.69 -16.66
C LEU A 199 -6.43 4.33 -17.00
N PRO A 200 -5.96 3.62 -18.04
CA PRO A 200 -6.36 2.25 -18.32
C PRO A 200 -6.09 1.35 -17.12
N ALA A 201 -7.13 0.63 -16.66
CA ALA A 201 -7.00 -0.20 -15.46
C ALA A 201 -7.85 -1.47 -15.48
N ILE A 202 -7.25 -2.57 -15.02
CA ILE A 202 -7.90 -3.86 -14.77
C ILE A 202 -7.69 -4.22 -13.32
N VAL A 203 -8.77 -4.48 -12.58
CA VAL A 203 -8.72 -4.89 -11.17
C VAL A 203 -9.27 -6.30 -11.01
N GLY A 204 -9.05 -6.94 -9.86
CA GLY A 204 -9.64 -8.25 -9.59
C GLY A 204 -9.10 -9.38 -10.46
N THR A 205 -7.83 -9.31 -10.87
CA THR A 205 -7.19 -10.38 -11.67
C THR A 205 -6.88 -11.65 -10.87
N GLY A 206 -6.86 -11.56 -9.54
CA GLY A 206 -6.62 -12.64 -8.60
C GLY A 206 -5.20 -13.24 -8.56
N SER A 207 -4.44 -13.23 -9.67
CA SER A 207 -3.08 -13.81 -9.71
C SER A 207 -2.09 -13.18 -10.71
N VAL A 208 -2.32 -11.95 -11.18
CA VAL A 208 -1.40 -11.22 -12.07
C VAL A 208 -0.02 -11.06 -11.45
N THR A 209 0.06 -10.82 -10.13
CA THR A 209 1.33 -10.62 -9.43
C THR A 209 2.20 -11.88 -9.42
N ALA A 210 1.59 -13.06 -9.51
CA ALA A 210 2.29 -14.34 -9.61
C ALA A 210 2.74 -14.66 -11.05
N GLN A 211 2.11 -14.06 -12.06
CA GLN A 211 2.36 -14.33 -13.48
C GLN A 211 3.32 -13.32 -14.14
N VAL A 212 3.37 -12.09 -13.62
CA VAL A 212 4.18 -10.98 -14.17
C VAL A 212 5.44 -10.75 -13.32
N LYS A 213 6.53 -10.31 -13.94
CA LYS A 213 7.77 -9.89 -13.25
C LYS A 213 8.14 -8.47 -13.69
N ASN A 214 9.05 -7.84 -12.95
CA ASN A 214 9.62 -6.55 -13.38
C ASN A 214 10.24 -6.68 -14.78
N GLY A 215 9.82 -5.81 -15.70
CA GLY A 215 10.30 -5.79 -17.08
C GLY A 215 9.56 -6.71 -18.06
N GLY A 216 8.57 -7.51 -17.63
CA GLY A 216 7.73 -8.30 -18.54
C GLY A 216 7.03 -9.52 -17.93
N LEU A 217 6.32 -10.29 -18.76
CA LEU A 217 5.70 -11.55 -18.34
C LEU A 217 6.75 -12.60 -17.97
N SER A 218 6.46 -13.41 -16.95
CA SER A 218 7.27 -14.62 -16.72
C SER A 218 7.04 -15.62 -17.85
N ASP A 219 8.12 -16.22 -18.34
CA ASP A 219 8.17 -17.09 -19.52
C ASP A 219 7.37 -18.42 -19.40
N SER A 220 6.50 -18.54 -18.39
CA SER A 220 5.74 -19.76 -18.06
C SER A 220 4.36 -19.85 -18.73
N GLY A 221 3.93 -18.83 -19.49
CA GLY A 221 2.60 -18.78 -20.11
C GLY A 221 2.55 -18.87 -21.64
N CYS A 222 3.68 -18.72 -22.34
CA CYS A 222 3.69 -18.69 -23.80
C CYS A 222 3.78 -20.10 -24.39
N ARG A 223 2.69 -20.89 -24.33
CA ARG A 223 2.55 -22.02 -25.25
C ARG A 223 2.43 -21.47 -26.66
N LYS A 224 3.54 -21.52 -27.42
CA LYS A 224 3.53 -21.34 -28.87
C LYS A 224 2.45 -22.27 -29.46
N GLN A 225 1.40 -21.70 -30.04
CA GLN A 225 0.61 -22.44 -31.02
C GLN A 225 1.53 -22.68 -32.23
N PRO A 226 1.78 -23.95 -32.63
CA PRO A 226 2.60 -24.21 -33.80
C PRO A 226 1.78 -23.87 -35.05
N GLY A 227 2.10 -22.74 -35.70
CA GLY A 227 1.49 -22.39 -36.99
C GLY A 227 1.53 -20.92 -37.43
N LEU A 228 1.76 -19.95 -36.53
CA LEU A 228 1.73 -18.54 -36.90
C LEU A 228 3.14 -18.02 -37.26
N ARG A 229 3.37 -17.79 -38.55
CA ARG A 229 4.53 -17.05 -39.08
C ARG A 229 4.26 -15.55 -38.99
N GLN A 230 4.51 -14.97 -37.83
CA GLN A 230 4.88 -13.57 -37.52
C GLN A 230 4.54 -13.30 -36.05
N PRO A 231 5.30 -12.44 -35.33
CA PRO A 231 5.08 -12.22 -33.91
C PRO A 231 3.83 -11.36 -33.72
N ASP A 232 2.68 -12.01 -33.54
CA ASP A 232 1.44 -11.31 -33.25
C ASP A 232 1.52 -10.78 -31.81
N GLN A 233 1.54 -9.44 -31.70
CA GLN A 233 1.55 -8.64 -30.48
C GLN A 233 0.20 -8.76 -29.75
N ARG A 234 -0.10 -9.94 -29.23
CA ARG A 234 -1.25 -10.17 -28.34
C ARG A 234 -0.79 -10.84 -27.07
N CYS A 235 -0.10 -10.05 -26.25
CA CYS A 235 -0.13 -10.27 -24.82
C CYS A 235 -1.07 -9.19 -24.27
N TYR A 236 -2.29 -9.61 -23.95
CA TYR A 236 -3.30 -8.85 -23.22
C TYR A 236 -2.74 -8.33 -21.89
#